data_AF-A0A940BD43-F1
#
_entry.id   AF-A0A940BD43-F1
#
_cell.length_a   1.000
_cell.length_b   1.000
_cell.length_c   1.000
_cell.angle_alpha   90.00
_cell.angle_beta   90.00
_cell.angle_gamma   90.00
#
_symmetry.space_group_name_H-M   'P 1'
#
loop_
_entity.id
_entity.type
_entity.pdbx_description
1 polymer ?
#
loop_
_entity_poly.entity_id
_entity_poly.type
_entity_poly.pdbx_seq_one_letter_code
_entity_poly.pdbx_strand_id
1 'polypeptide(L)'
;MKTLRLLTFAAVLLALFSACKEDTSAGLNDDGSLCGVFAVSDSTWVAFSRGNLQYQPSSATWRFAESQKETLGRDNENISSSYTGWIDLFGWGTSGWGSGAEAYMPYSTSTLSTNYMPGGDTSANLTGIYANADWGQYNPIENGGNTPGRWRTLTKDEWTYLLNQRQGASQKYGLAKIDNVQGLVLLPEGWTLPDGMEFTPGFENGYKTNRYTGAKWSKMQSAGAVFLPAAGYREEYTVFTKFQGDDGCGFYWSSTSLSAPNCNILFFGKSAVNPNNFSKRHFGLAVRLVTPTHLLD
;
A
#
# COMPACT_ATOMS: atom_id res chain seq x y z
N MET A 1 7.96 27.77 33.39
CA MET A 1 7.71 26.33 33.67
C MET A 1 6.81 25.66 32.61
N LYS A 2 6.99 25.95 31.31
CA LYS A 2 6.23 25.36 30.18
C LYS A 2 7.12 24.69 29.12
N THR A 3 8.44 24.83 29.23
CA THR A 3 9.42 24.35 28.25
C THR A 3 9.97 22.95 28.57
N LEU A 4 9.67 22.39 29.75
CA LEU A 4 10.24 21.12 30.20
C LEU A 4 9.37 19.88 29.86
N ARG A 5 8.10 20.06 29.46
CA ARG A 5 7.20 18.95 29.09
C ARG A 5 7.26 18.54 27.60
N LEU A 6 7.74 19.43 26.72
CA LEU A 6 7.86 19.12 25.29
C LEU A 6 9.10 18.26 24.99
N LEU A 7 10.20 18.48 25.72
CA LEU A 7 11.43 17.68 25.54
C LEU A 7 11.30 16.24 26.05
N THR A 8 10.45 15.97 27.05
CA THR A 8 10.27 14.62 27.59
C THR A 8 9.45 13.72 26.68
N PHE A 9 8.46 14.26 25.95
CA PHE A 9 7.67 13.48 25.00
C PHE A 9 8.47 13.08 23.75
N ALA A 10 9.31 13.99 23.23
CA ALA A 10 10.15 13.70 22.05
C ALA A 10 11.25 12.66 22.34
N ALA A 11 11.83 12.67 23.55
CA ALA A 11 12.87 11.72 23.93
C ALA A 11 12.33 10.30 24.23
N VAL A 12 11.08 10.18 24.71
CA VAL A 12 10.43 8.87 24.93
C VAL A 12 9.99 8.23 23.60
N LEU A 13 9.55 9.03 22.63
CA LEU A 13 9.21 8.53 21.29
C LEU A 13 10.43 7.97 20.53
N LEU A 14 11.61 8.58 20.70
CA LEU A 14 12.85 8.15 20.03
C LEU A 14 13.41 6.81 20.55
N ALA A 15 13.07 6.42 21.79
CA ALA A 15 13.55 5.18 22.42
C ALA A 15 12.62 3.98 22.20
N LEU A 16 11.38 4.19 21.73
CA LEU A 16 10.37 3.15 21.53
C LEU A 16 10.31 2.59 20.10
N PHE A 17 10.88 3.28 19.12
CA PHE A 17 11.17 2.71 17.80
C PHE A 17 12.48 1.93 17.87
N SER A 18 12.52 0.88 18.69
CA SER A 18 13.58 -0.11 18.58
C SER A 18 13.57 -0.59 17.13
N ALA A 19 14.73 -0.48 16.48
CA ALA A 19 14.96 -1.04 15.17
C ALA A 19 14.41 -2.48 15.11
N CYS A 20 13.94 -2.89 13.93
CA CYS A 20 13.49 -4.25 13.64
C CYS A 20 14.37 -5.26 14.38
N LYS A 21 13.75 -6.16 15.18
CA LYS A 21 14.51 -7.20 15.90
C LYS A 21 15.50 -7.83 14.91
N GLU A 22 16.79 -7.77 15.24
CA GLU A 22 17.88 -8.29 14.41
C GLU A 22 17.68 -9.77 14.01
N ASP A 23 16.78 -10.47 14.71
CA ASP A 23 16.53 -11.90 14.57
C ASP A 23 15.28 -12.27 13.72
N THR A 24 14.63 -11.30 13.08
CA THR A 24 13.54 -11.59 12.14
C THR A 24 14.05 -11.65 10.71
N SER A 25 13.86 -12.79 10.05
CA SER A 25 14.27 -12.99 8.66
C SER A 25 13.76 -11.85 7.76
N ALA A 26 14.69 -11.08 7.20
CA ALA A 26 14.43 -10.00 6.25
C ALA A 26 13.47 -8.86 6.71
N GLY A 27 13.36 -8.56 8.01
CA GLY A 27 12.53 -7.43 8.49
C GLY A 27 11.01 -7.69 8.45
N LEU A 28 10.61 -8.95 8.61
CA LEU A 28 9.23 -9.41 8.60
C LEU A 28 8.83 -9.93 9.99
N ASN A 29 7.67 -9.50 10.47
CA ASN A 29 7.03 -10.08 11.65
C ASN A 29 6.28 -11.36 11.26
N ASP A 30 6.04 -12.25 12.24
CA ASP A 30 5.36 -13.55 12.04
C ASP A 30 3.94 -13.42 11.47
N ASP A 31 3.34 -12.23 11.59
CA ASP A 31 2.00 -11.92 11.11
C ASP A 31 1.96 -11.40 9.67
N GLY A 32 3.08 -11.34 8.96
CA GLY A 32 3.18 -10.84 7.59
C GLY A 32 3.33 -9.32 7.47
N SER A 33 3.40 -8.60 8.59
CA SER A 33 3.75 -7.17 8.60
C SER A 33 5.25 -6.95 8.48
N LEU A 34 5.63 -5.83 7.87
CA LEU A 34 7.00 -5.34 7.88
C LEU A 34 7.28 -4.67 9.23
N CYS A 35 8.50 -4.78 9.71
CA CYS A 35 8.90 -4.25 11.02
C CYS A 35 8.93 -2.71 11.11
N GLY A 36 8.93 -2.00 9.97
CA GLY A 36 8.90 -0.54 9.93
C GLY A 36 7.57 0.04 10.39
N VAL A 37 7.61 1.02 11.28
CA VAL A 37 6.44 1.69 11.84
C VAL A 37 6.28 3.09 11.28
N PHE A 38 5.08 3.43 10.83
CA PHE A 38 4.79 4.66 10.11
C PHE A 38 3.70 5.45 10.81
N ALA A 39 3.95 6.73 11.08
CA ALA A 39 2.91 7.63 11.57
C ALA A 39 1.98 8.01 10.41
N VAL A 40 0.68 7.82 10.61
CA VAL A 40 -0.39 8.16 9.65
C VAL A 40 -1.37 9.19 10.20
N SER A 41 -1.18 9.58 11.46
CA SER A 41 -1.70 10.81 12.08
C SER A 41 -0.77 11.18 13.25
N ASP A 42 -1.09 12.24 14.00
CA ASP A 42 -0.37 12.60 15.23
C ASP A 42 -0.45 11.52 16.32
N SER A 43 -1.45 10.64 16.25
CA SER A 43 -1.76 9.64 17.28
C SER A 43 -2.03 8.25 16.72
N THR A 44 -1.63 7.96 15.48
CA THR A 44 -1.89 6.66 14.86
C THR A 44 -0.66 6.19 14.10
N TRP A 45 -0.28 4.95 14.36
CA TRP A 45 0.87 4.29 13.77
C TRP A 45 0.46 2.96 13.17
N VAL A 46 1.12 2.61 12.07
CA VAL A 46 0.82 1.39 11.33
C VAL A 46 2.10 0.70 10.86
N ALA A 47 1.98 -0.59 10.58
CA ALA A 47 2.95 -1.38 9.85
C ALA A 47 2.37 -1.80 8.50
N PHE A 48 3.18 -1.80 7.45
CA PHE A 48 2.76 -2.20 6.11
C PHE A 48 2.80 -3.72 5.93
N SER A 49 1.95 -4.25 5.07
CA SER A 49 2.05 -5.63 4.62
C SER A 49 3.31 -5.87 3.80
N ARG A 50 3.86 -7.09 3.88
CA ARG A 50 5.06 -7.52 3.16
C ARG A 50 5.02 -7.43 1.64
N GLY A 51 3.82 -7.38 1.06
CA GLY A 51 3.59 -7.40 -0.38
C GLY A 51 2.27 -6.73 -0.75
N ASN A 52 2.07 -6.48 -2.05
CA ASN A 52 0.75 -6.14 -2.57
C ASN A 52 -0.19 -7.31 -2.29
N LEU A 53 -1.46 -6.99 -2.06
CA LEU A 53 -2.49 -8.01 -1.92
C LEU A 53 -2.64 -8.77 -3.24
N GLN A 54 -2.77 -10.09 -3.15
CA GLN A 54 -3.02 -10.99 -4.27
C GLN A 54 -4.22 -11.87 -3.95
N TYR A 55 -4.96 -12.23 -5.00
CA TYR A 55 -6.13 -13.10 -4.93
C TYR A 55 -6.07 -14.19 -5.99
N GLN A 56 -6.48 -15.41 -5.65
CA GLN A 56 -6.63 -16.51 -6.58
C GLN A 56 -8.12 -16.85 -6.74
N PRO A 57 -8.74 -16.53 -7.90
CA PRO A 57 -10.19 -16.71 -8.09
C PRO A 57 -10.69 -18.13 -7.91
N SER A 58 -9.98 -19.13 -8.43
CA SER A 58 -10.42 -20.53 -8.40
C SER A 58 -10.54 -21.13 -6.99
N SER A 59 -9.77 -20.62 -6.04
CA SER A 59 -9.71 -21.10 -4.65
C SER A 59 -10.29 -20.11 -3.64
N ALA A 60 -10.63 -18.89 -4.08
CA ALA A 60 -11.01 -17.76 -3.25
C ALA A 60 -9.96 -17.41 -2.18
N THR A 61 -8.68 -17.62 -2.49
CA THR A 61 -7.57 -17.43 -1.55
C THR A 61 -6.98 -16.02 -1.65
N TRP A 62 -6.68 -15.42 -0.49
CA TRP A 62 -5.96 -14.15 -0.38
C TRP A 62 -4.58 -14.34 0.26
N ARG A 63 -3.58 -13.64 -0.28
CA ARG A 63 -2.24 -13.55 0.31
C ARG A 63 -1.60 -12.20 0.01
N PHE A 64 -0.55 -11.86 0.73
CA PHE A 64 0.42 -10.86 0.27
C PHE A 64 1.42 -11.49 -0.68
N ALA A 65 1.90 -10.71 -1.64
CA ALA A 65 3.05 -11.10 -2.44
C ALA A 65 4.27 -11.39 -1.54
N GLU A 66 5.06 -12.40 -1.89
CA GLU A 66 6.17 -12.88 -1.03
C GLU A 66 7.34 -11.87 -0.97
N SER A 67 7.44 -11.02 -1.99
CA SER A 67 8.41 -9.93 -2.07
C SER A 67 7.74 -8.59 -2.36
N GLN A 68 8.28 -7.52 -1.78
CA GLN A 68 7.74 -6.16 -1.99
C GLN A 68 7.73 -5.72 -3.45
N LYS A 69 8.64 -6.24 -4.28
CA LYS A 69 8.79 -5.90 -5.71
C LYS A 69 7.88 -6.71 -6.64
N GLU A 70 7.17 -7.72 -6.14
CA GLU A 70 6.39 -8.62 -6.96
C GLU A 70 5.10 -7.93 -7.45
N THR A 71 4.88 -8.03 -8.76
CA THR A 71 3.66 -7.57 -9.46
C THR A 71 3.28 -8.63 -10.47
N LEU A 72 1.99 -8.87 -10.66
CA LEU A 72 1.52 -9.92 -11.58
C LEU A 72 1.38 -9.43 -13.03
N GLY A 73 1.43 -8.11 -13.24
CA GLY A 73 1.48 -7.51 -14.58
C GLY A 73 0.35 -8.02 -15.46
N ARG A 74 0.67 -8.61 -16.61
CA ARG A 74 -0.30 -9.12 -17.59
C ARG A 74 -1.12 -10.31 -17.12
N ASP A 75 -0.76 -10.98 -16.02
CA ASP A 75 -1.62 -12.06 -15.50
C ASP A 75 -3.00 -11.53 -15.08
N ASN A 76 -3.10 -10.24 -14.73
CA ASN A 76 -4.37 -9.55 -14.48
C ASN A 76 -5.29 -9.43 -15.72
N GLU A 77 -4.80 -9.75 -16.93
CA GLU A 77 -5.63 -9.78 -18.15
C GLU A 77 -6.51 -11.06 -18.19
N ASN A 78 -6.15 -12.12 -17.46
CA ASN A 78 -6.84 -13.41 -17.44
C ASN A 78 -7.99 -13.49 -16.41
N ILE A 79 -8.43 -12.34 -15.91
CA ILE A 79 -9.33 -12.22 -14.76
C ILE A 79 -10.72 -12.83 -15.03
N SER A 80 -11.08 -13.84 -14.25
CA SER A 80 -12.38 -14.50 -14.28
C SER A 80 -12.62 -15.29 -12.99
N SER A 81 -13.85 -15.73 -12.74
CA SER A 81 -14.18 -16.53 -11.56
C SER A 81 -13.49 -17.90 -11.52
N SER A 82 -13.08 -18.43 -12.67
CA SER A 82 -12.41 -19.74 -12.79
C SER A 82 -10.90 -19.65 -13.01
N TYR A 83 -10.33 -18.44 -13.04
CA TYR A 83 -8.89 -18.26 -13.24
C TYR A 83 -8.10 -18.89 -12.09
N THR A 84 -7.12 -19.72 -12.46
CA THR A 84 -6.28 -20.48 -11.52
C THR A 84 -4.98 -19.78 -11.16
N GLY A 85 -4.64 -18.68 -11.85
CA GLY A 85 -3.53 -17.83 -11.47
C GLY A 85 -3.91 -16.80 -10.40
N TRP A 86 -2.93 -16.00 -10.02
CA TRP A 86 -3.13 -14.90 -9.08
C TRP A 86 -3.44 -13.60 -9.83
N ILE A 87 -4.16 -12.69 -9.18
CA ILE A 87 -4.36 -11.30 -9.61
C ILE A 87 -4.00 -10.34 -8.46
N ASP A 88 -3.56 -9.12 -8.79
CA ASP A 88 -3.15 -8.08 -7.82
C ASP A 88 -3.69 -6.68 -8.17
N LEU A 89 -4.54 -6.58 -9.20
CA LEU A 89 -5.20 -5.35 -9.64
C LEU A 89 -6.73 -5.45 -9.53
N PHE A 90 -7.27 -4.76 -8.52
CA PHE A 90 -8.68 -4.87 -8.10
C PHE A 90 -9.47 -3.62 -8.43
N GLY A 91 -10.75 -3.76 -8.81
CA GLY A 91 -11.68 -2.63 -8.82
C GLY A 91 -11.97 -2.16 -7.39
N TRP A 92 -12.32 -0.90 -7.19
CA TRP A 92 -12.46 -0.36 -5.84
C TRP A 92 -13.58 -1.05 -5.04
N GLY A 93 -13.29 -1.47 -3.80
CA GLY A 93 -14.27 -2.09 -2.91
C GLY A 93 -14.66 -3.54 -3.29
N THR A 94 -13.88 -4.21 -4.14
CA THR A 94 -14.15 -5.58 -4.58
C THR A 94 -13.55 -6.64 -3.65
N SER A 95 -13.88 -6.58 -2.37
CA SER A 95 -13.39 -7.55 -1.37
C SER A 95 -14.04 -8.93 -1.49
N GLY A 96 -15.12 -9.07 -2.26
CA GLY A 96 -15.99 -10.24 -2.28
C GLY A 96 -17.14 -10.17 -1.26
N TRP A 97 -17.19 -9.15 -0.40
CA TRP A 97 -18.32 -8.93 0.49
C TRP A 97 -19.52 -8.35 -0.27
N GLY A 98 -20.71 -8.90 -0.05
CA GLY A 98 -21.98 -8.44 -0.63
C GLY A 98 -22.39 -7.06 -0.11
N SER A 99 -21.68 -6.02 -0.53
CA SER A 99 -21.80 -4.65 -0.05
C SER A 99 -23.03 -3.91 -0.58
N GLY A 100 -23.84 -4.55 -1.43
CA GLY A 100 -24.92 -3.92 -2.21
C GLY A 100 -24.45 -3.32 -3.55
N ALA A 101 -23.15 -3.32 -3.83
CA ALA A 101 -22.60 -3.02 -5.16
C ALA A 101 -22.91 -4.17 -6.14
N GLU A 102 -23.02 -3.88 -7.44
CA GLU A 102 -23.17 -4.91 -8.48
C GLU A 102 -21.83 -5.62 -8.77
N ALA A 103 -20.73 -4.86 -8.72
CA ALA A 103 -19.36 -5.30 -8.97
C ALA A 103 -18.59 -5.30 -7.64
N TYR A 104 -18.78 -6.35 -6.84
CA TYR A 104 -18.12 -6.52 -5.54
C TYR A 104 -17.14 -7.70 -5.50
N MET A 105 -17.09 -8.53 -6.55
CA MET A 105 -16.16 -9.67 -6.62
C MET A 105 -14.77 -9.20 -7.05
N PRO A 106 -13.68 -9.79 -6.52
CA PRO A 106 -12.31 -9.36 -6.84
C PRO A 106 -11.99 -9.40 -8.34
N TYR A 107 -12.68 -10.27 -9.08
CA TYR A 107 -12.56 -10.45 -10.52
C TYR A 107 -13.56 -9.62 -11.35
N SER A 108 -14.33 -8.71 -10.74
CA SER A 108 -15.28 -7.87 -11.47
C SER A 108 -14.59 -6.92 -12.46
N THR A 109 -15.16 -6.79 -13.65
CA THR A 109 -14.60 -6.02 -14.79
C THR A 109 -15.58 -5.02 -15.42
N SER A 110 -16.70 -4.69 -14.75
CA SER A 110 -17.69 -3.72 -15.29
C SER A 110 -17.03 -2.38 -15.62
N THR A 111 -17.38 -1.77 -16.75
CA THR A 111 -16.89 -0.41 -17.12
C THR A 111 -17.67 0.72 -16.46
N LEU A 112 -18.79 0.38 -15.80
CA LEU A 112 -19.63 1.35 -15.10
C LEU A 112 -19.11 1.53 -13.67
N SER A 113 -18.47 2.68 -13.38
CA SER A 113 -17.94 2.96 -12.04
C SER A 113 -18.99 2.87 -10.93
N THR A 114 -20.26 3.17 -11.23
CA THR A 114 -21.36 3.10 -10.27
C THR A 114 -21.63 1.68 -9.78
N ASN A 115 -21.25 0.65 -10.55
CA ASN A 115 -21.42 -0.75 -10.15
C ASN A 115 -20.54 -1.11 -8.96
N TYR A 116 -19.49 -0.34 -8.68
CA TYR A 116 -18.52 -0.55 -7.61
C TYR A 116 -18.80 0.32 -6.36
N MET A 117 -20.04 0.81 -6.21
CA MET A 117 -20.44 1.65 -5.07
C MET A 117 -21.10 0.81 -3.97
N PRO A 118 -20.44 0.60 -2.81
CA PRO A 118 -21.07 -0.04 -1.66
C PRO A 118 -22.39 0.65 -1.30
N GLY A 119 -23.46 -0.14 -1.19
CA GLY A 119 -24.82 0.33 -0.91
C GLY A 119 -25.41 1.29 -1.95
N GLY A 120 -24.81 1.42 -3.13
CA GLY A 120 -25.20 2.43 -4.12
C GLY A 120 -24.91 3.87 -3.67
N ASP A 121 -24.09 4.07 -2.64
CA ASP A 121 -23.80 5.39 -2.06
C ASP A 121 -22.50 5.98 -2.63
N THR A 122 -22.63 7.16 -3.24
CA THR A 122 -21.53 7.86 -3.89
C THR A 122 -20.46 8.36 -2.92
N SER A 123 -20.81 8.47 -1.64
CA SER A 123 -19.98 8.99 -0.56
C SER A 123 -19.46 7.89 0.39
N ALA A 124 -19.90 6.65 0.19
CA ALA A 124 -19.47 5.52 1.00
C ALA A 124 -17.95 5.35 0.92
N ASN A 125 -17.28 5.48 2.06
CA ASN A 125 -15.88 5.07 2.25
C ASN A 125 -15.83 3.57 2.56
N LEU A 126 -14.68 2.91 2.35
CA LEU A 126 -14.44 1.53 2.80
C LEU A 126 -14.13 1.47 4.30
N THR A 127 -14.90 2.22 5.09
CA THR A 127 -14.79 2.34 6.55
C THR A 127 -16.20 2.36 7.14
N GLY A 128 -16.32 2.29 8.47
CA GLY A 128 -17.62 2.30 9.14
C GLY A 128 -18.52 1.16 8.66
N ILE A 129 -19.75 1.47 8.24
CA ILE A 129 -20.73 0.46 7.83
C ILE A 129 -20.33 -0.34 6.58
N TYR A 130 -19.44 0.21 5.75
CA TYR A 130 -18.91 -0.46 4.55
C TYR A 130 -17.46 -0.91 4.72
N ALA A 131 -16.97 -1.03 5.96
CA ALA A 131 -15.59 -1.48 6.22
C ALA A 131 -15.28 -2.82 5.55
N ASN A 132 -16.23 -3.76 5.49
CA ASN A 132 -16.05 -5.05 4.84
C ASN A 132 -15.91 -4.98 3.31
N ALA A 133 -16.16 -3.84 2.67
CA ALA A 133 -15.81 -3.65 1.26
C ALA A 133 -14.29 -3.41 1.09
N ASP A 134 -13.56 -3.05 2.16
CA ASP A 134 -12.10 -3.11 2.19
C ASP A 134 -11.63 -4.56 2.21
N TRP A 135 -10.67 -4.86 1.34
CA TRP A 135 -10.13 -6.20 1.18
C TRP A 135 -9.55 -6.78 2.47
N GLY A 136 -8.85 -5.97 3.25
CA GLY A 136 -8.18 -6.40 4.48
C GLY A 136 -9.12 -6.57 5.67
N GLN A 137 -10.28 -5.91 5.64
CA GLN A 137 -11.26 -5.99 6.71
C GLN A 137 -12.11 -7.26 6.62
N TYR A 138 -12.52 -7.64 5.41
CA TYR A 138 -13.40 -8.80 5.24
C TYR A 138 -12.67 -10.14 5.16
N ASN A 139 -11.47 -10.16 4.57
CA ASN A 139 -10.83 -11.42 4.20
C ASN A 139 -9.74 -11.86 5.18
N PRO A 140 -9.66 -13.16 5.52
CA PRO A 140 -8.45 -13.72 6.10
C PRO A 140 -7.36 -13.80 5.02
N ILE A 141 -6.14 -13.35 5.35
CA ILE A 141 -5.00 -13.34 4.43
C ILE A 141 -3.99 -14.40 4.92
N GLU A 142 -3.74 -15.43 4.12
CA GLU A 142 -3.04 -16.66 4.56
C GLU A 142 -1.67 -16.38 5.19
N ASN A 143 -0.82 -15.61 4.50
CA ASN A 143 0.49 -15.18 5.00
C ASN A 143 0.46 -13.79 5.69
N GLY A 144 -0.73 -13.40 6.18
CA GLY A 144 -1.03 -12.16 6.87
C GLY A 144 -1.72 -12.39 8.21
N GLY A 145 -1.42 -13.49 8.90
CA GLY A 145 -2.06 -13.88 10.17
C GLY A 145 -3.46 -14.51 10.04
N ASN A 146 -3.94 -14.72 8.81
CA ASN A 146 -5.12 -15.52 8.45
C ASN A 146 -6.39 -15.21 9.28
N THR A 147 -6.60 -13.93 9.61
CA THR A 147 -7.72 -13.47 10.44
C THR A 147 -8.37 -12.24 9.79
N PRO A 148 -9.71 -12.23 9.55
CA PRO A 148 -10.41 -11.04 9.07
C PRO A 148 -10.28 -9.84 10.01
N GLY A 149 -10.44 -8.62 9.50
CA GLY A 149 -10.43 -7.39 10.29
C GLY A 149 -9.04 -6.90 10.72
N ARG A 150 -7.99 -7.71 10.48
CA ARG A 150 -6.61 -7.37 10.86
C ARG A 150 -6.03 -6.24 10.01
N TRP A 151 -6.37 -6.22 8.73
CA TRP A 151 -5.74 -5.35 7.75
C TRP A 151 -6.72 -4.31 7.22
N ARG A 152 -6.20 -3.21 6.67
CA ARG A 152 -7.01 -2.22 5.94
C ARG A 152 -6.16 -1.45 4.95
N THR A 153 -6.80 -0.81 3.99
CA THR A 153 -6.15 0.25 3.22
C THR A 153 -6.04 1.53 4.05
N LEU A 154 -5.03 2.35 3.75
CA LEU A 154 -4.96 3.70 4.28
C LEU A 154 -6.06 4.57 3.65
N THR A 155 -6.57 5.51 4.44
CA THR A 155 -7.43 6.59 3.93
C THR A 155 -6.59 7.62 3.15
N LYS A 156 -7.25 8.48 2.38
CA LYS A 156 -6.62 9.64 1.75
C LYS A 156 -5.87 10.53 2.75
N ASP A 157 -6.47 10.79 3.90
CA ASP A 157 -5.89 11.69 4.90
C ASP A 157 -4.65 11.07 5.52
N GLU A 158 -4.66 9.76 5.77
CA GLU A 158 -3.48 9.02 6.23
C GLU A 158 -2.35 9.00 5.20
N TRP A 159 -2.65 8.80 3.91
CA TRP A 159 -1.66 8.94 2.84
C TRP A 159 -1.08 10.35 2.79
N THR A 160 -1.95 11.36 2.93
CA THR A 160 -1.54 12.77 2.94
C THR A 160 -0.65 13.07 4.15
N TYR A 161 -0.99 12.56 5.33
CA TYR A 161 -0.19 12.73 6.52
C TYR A 161 1.19 12.10 6.37
N LEU A 162 1.22 10.83 5.92
CA LEU A 162 2.44 10.06 5.69
C LEU A 162 3.42 10.75 4.73
N LEU A 163 2.91 11.38 3.66
CA LEU A 163 3.76 11.94 2.61
C LEU A 163 4.03 13.45 2.77
N ASN A 164 3.15 14.19 3.45
CA ASN A 164 3.24 15.65 3.48
C ASN A 164 3.28 16.28 4.88
N GLN A 165 2.81 15.60 5.94
CA GLN A 165 2.56 16.25 7.24
C GLN A 165 3.44 15.72 8.37
N ARG A 166 3.81 14.43 8.35
CA ARG A 166 4.68 13.86 9.37
C ARG A 166 6.05 14.55 9.40
N GLN A 167 6.70 14.52 10.55
CA GLN A 167 8.01 15.15 10.72
C GLN A 167 9.02 14.62 9.70
N GLY A 168 9.60 15.54 8.93
CA GLY A 168 10.59 15.22 7.90
C GLY A 168 10.03 14.46 6.70
N ALA A 169 8.72 14.50 6.43
CA ALA A 169 8.07 13.70 5.39
C ALA A 169 8.80 13.74 4.03
N SER A 170 9.25 14.91 3.58
CA SER A 170 9.96 15.08 2.30
C SER A 170 11.30 14.35 2.22
N GLN A 171 11.87 13.90 3.36
CA GLN A 171 13.10 13.12 3.43
C GLN A 171 12.84 11.61 3.59
N LYS A 172 11.58 11.20 3.73
CA LYS A 172 11.18 9.83 4.07
C LYS A 172 10.51 9.08 2.93
N TYR A 173 10.63 9.57 1.70
CA TYR A 173 10.23 8.83 0.52
C TYR A 173 11.10 9.20 -0.67
N GLY A 174 11.16 8.31 -1.65
CA GLY A 174 11.92 8.54 -2.87
C GLY A 174 11.69 7.45 -3.90
N LEU A 175 11.92 7.76 -5.16
CA LEU A 175 11.80 6.77 -6.23
C LEU A 175 13.01 5.85 -6.24
N ALA A 176 12.78 4.56 -6.44
CA ALA A 176 13.86 3.57 -6.54
C ALA A 176 13.60 2.54 -7.63
N LYS A 177 14.69 1.91 -8.07
CA LYS A 177 14.68 0.72 -8.91
C LYS A 177 15.35 -0.43 -8.15
N ILE A 178 14.58 -1.45 -7.80
CA ILE A 178 15.08 -2.68 -7.17
C ILE A 178 15.14 -3.76 -8.26
N ASP A 179 16.36 -4.21 -8.56
CA ASP A 179 16.67 -5.00 -9.75
C ASP A 179 16.14 -4.30 -11.01
N ASN A 180 15.04 -4.82 -11.58
CA ASN A 180 14.36 -4.24 -12.74
C ASN A 180 13.00 -3.61 -12.44
N VAL A 181 12.56 -3.61 -11.19
CA VAL A 181 11.25 -3.09 -10.79
C VAL A 181 11.39 -1.64 -10.30
N GLN A 182 10.61 -0.75 -10.89
CA GLN A 182 10.50 0.66 -10.50
C GLN A 182 9.42 0.82 -9.42
N GLY A 183 9.58 1.76 -8.51
CA GLY A 183 8.60 1.99 -7.45
C GLY A 183 8.96 3.11 -6.47
N LEU A 184 8.08 3.30 -5.49
CA LEU A 184 8.23 4.30 -4.43
C LEU A 184 8.75 3.61 -3.16
N VAL A 185 9.83 4.13 -2.59
CA VAL A 185 10.31 3.77 -1.26
C VAL A 185 9.66 4.68 -0.22
N LEU A 186 9.22 4.11 0.89
CA LEU A 186 8.76 4.80 2.09
C LEU A 186 9.64 4.39 3.28
N LEU A 187 10.09 5.38 4.05
CA LEU A 187 10.91 5.17 5.24
C LEU A 187 10.06 5.36 6.52
N PRO A 188 10.20 4.49 7.53
CA PRO A 188 9.45 4.54 8.78
C PRO A 188 9.88 5.69 9.71
N GLU A 189 9.21 5.81 10.84
CA GLU A 189 9.64 6.62 11.98
C GLU A 189 10.93 6.07 12.59
N GLY A 190 11.81 6.96 13.06
CA GLY A 190 13.10 6.57 13.66
C GLY A 190 14.12 5.93 12.69
N TRP A 191 13.86 5.96 11.38
CA TRP A 191 14.70 5.30 10.38
C TRP A 191 16.17 5.75 10.45
N THR A 192 17.07 4.76 10.43
CA THR A 192 18.51 4.95 10.26
C THR A 192 18.95 4.26 8.97
N LEU A 193 19.76 4.95 8.16
CA LEU A 193 20.30 4.40 6.92
C LEU A 193 21.24 3.22 7.25
N PRO A 194 21.04 2.02 6.67
CA PRO A 194 21.92 0.89 6.93
C PRO A 194 23.35 1.14 6.44
N ASP A 195 24.33 0.54 7.11
CA ASP A 195 25.74 0.69 6.76
C ASP A 195 26.04 0.32 5.29
N GLY A 196 26.78 1.20 4.62
CA GLY A 196 27.16 1.05 3.21
C GLY A 196 26.01 1.20 2.22
N MET A 197 24.86 1.72 2.66
CA MET A 197 23.73 2.10 1.81
C MET A 197 23.69 3.60 1.58
N GLU A 198 23.00 4.00 0.53
CA GLU A 198 22.70 5.38 0.19
C GLU A 198 21.21 5.49 -0.13
N PHE A 199 20.63 6.64 0.18
CA PHE A 199 19.25 6.97 -0.17
C PHE A 199 19.15 8.47 -0.43
N THR A 200 18.63 8.83 -1.61
CA THR A 200 18.31 10.20 -1.98
C THR A 200 16.78 10.36 -2.01
N PRO A 201 16.19 11.22 -1.17
CA PRO A 201 14.75 11.40 -1.14
C PRO A 201 14.24 12.13 -2.39
N GLY A 202 12.94 12.01 -2.62
CA GLY A 202 12.25 12.67 -3.73
C GLY A 202 12.38 11.93 -5.07
N PHE A 203 12.34 12.71 -6.16
CA PHE A 203 12.15 12.23 -7.53
C PHE A 203 13.17 12.82 -8.50
N GLU A 204 14.22 13.45 -7.99
CA GLU A 204 15.30 13.95 -8.83
C GLU A 204 15.94 12.79 -9.62
N ASN A 205 16.05 12.94 -10.94
CA ASN A 205 16.49 11.91 -11.89
C ASN A 205 15.62 10.63 -11.93
N GLY A 206 14.38 10.68 -11.41
CA GLY A 206 13.43 9.57 -11.44
C GLY A 206 14.00 8.29 -10.82
N TYR A 207 13.91 7.17 -11.55
CA TYR A 207 14.37 5.84 -11.10
C TYR A 207 15.87 5.60 -11.26
N LYS A 208 16.67 6.62 -11.60
CA LYS A 208 18.11 6.46 -11.84
C LYS A 208 18.95 6.64 -10.57
N THR A 209 18.43 7.33 -9.57
CA THR A 209 19.17 7.71 -8.35
C THR A 209 19.29 6.53 -7.38
N ASN A 210 18.17 6.08 -6.82
CA ASN A 210 18.19 4.96 -5.86
C ASN A 210 18.11 3.62 -6.62
N ARG A 211 19.24 2.94 -6.78
CA ARG A 211 19.31 1.63 -7.46
C ARG A 211 19.83 0.54 -6.54
N TYR A 212 19.03 -0.49 -6.34
CA TYR A 212 19.33 -1.60 -5.45
C TYR A 212 19.28 -2.93 -6.18
N THR A 213 20.18 -3.85 -5.86
CA THR A 213 19.97 -5.28 -6.13
C THR A 213 19.04 -5.85 -5.06
N GLY A 214 18.49 -7.06 -5.28
CA GLY A 214 17.73 -7.76 -4.24
C GLY A 214 18.47 -7.85 -2.90
N ALA A 215 19.77 -8.18 -2.91
CA ALA A 215 20.58 -8.27 -1.68
C ALA A 215 20.75 -6.92 -0.96
N LYS A 216 20.95 -5.82 -1.71
CA LYS A 216 20.99 -4.47 -1.15
C LYS A 216 19.62 -4.05 -0.60
N TRP A 217 18.55 -4.39 -1.31
CA TRP A 217 17.19 -4.11 -0.87
C TRP A 217 16.85 -4.84 0.42
N SER A 218 17.29 -6.10 0.60
CA SER A 218 17.08 -6.82 1.86
C SER A 218 17.61 -6.05 3.07
N LYS A 219 18.72 -5.33 2.95
CA LYS A 219 19.23 -4.46 4.03
C LYS A 219 18.30 -3.29 4.35
N MET A 220 17.77 -2.63 3.31
CA MET A 220 16.78 -1.56 3.48
C MET A 220 15.49 -2.13 4.12
N GLN A 221 15.00 -3.24 3.61
CA GLN A 221 13.81 -3.88 4.17
C GLN A 221 14.01 -4.29 5.64
N SER A 222 15.17 -4.86 5.99
CA SER A 222 15.52 -5.20 7.37
C SER A 222 15.59 -3.99 8.30
N ALA A 223 15.84 -2.79 7.79
CA ALA A 223 15.74 -1.56 8.58
C ALA A 223 14.30 -1.01 8.65
N GLY A 224 13.34 -1.66 7.98
CA GLY A 224 11.92 -1.29 7.96
C GLY A 224 11.42 -0.57 6.69
N ALA A 225 12.19 -0.53 5.60
CA ALA A 225 11.79 0.23 4.41
C ALA A 225 10.69 -0.52 3.66
N VAL A 226 9.74 0.27 3.16
CA VAL A 226 8.65 -0.23 2.33
C VAL A 226 8.91 0.17 0.88
N PHE A 227 8.66 -0.74 -0.06
CA PHE A 227 8.66 -0.49 -1.49
C PHE A 227 7.29 -0.80 -2.08
N LEU A 228 6.73 0.21 -2.75
CA LEU A 228 5.51 0.12 -3.52
C LEU A 228 5.88 0.01 -5.00
N PRO A 229 5.78 -1.17 -5.63
CA PRO A 229 6.14 -1.33 -7.02
C PRO A 229 5.17 -0.59 -7.94
N ALA A 230 5.68 -0.09 -9.06
CA ALA A 230 4.89 0.51 -10.11
C ALA A 230 4.19 -0.58 -10.93
N ALA A 231 3.07 -1.09 -10.40
CA ALA A 231 2.29 -2.17 -11.02
C ALA A 231 1.47 -1.73 -12.25
N GLY A 232 1.40 -0.42 -12.52
CA GLY A 232 0.48 0.12 -13.52
C GLY A 232 -0.98 0.03 -13.07
N TYR A 233 -1.88 -0.15 -14.03
CA TYR A 233 -3.32 -0.32 -13.78
C TYR A 233 -3.94 -1.25 -14.83
N ARG A 234 -5.17 -1.71 -14.55
CA ARG A 234 -6.00 -2.46 -15.48
C ARG A 234 -7.26 -1.66 -15.82
N GLU A 235 -7.65 -1.66 -17.08
CA GLU A 235 -8.98 -1.22 -17.52
C GLU A 235 -9.62 -2.39 -18.26
N GLU A 236 -10.79 -2.84 -17.79
CA GLU A 236 -11.41 -4.08 -18.23
C GLU A 236 -10.44 -5.27 -18.15
N TYR A 237 -10.05 -5.84 -19.28
CA TYR A 237 -9.12 -6.97 -19.37
C TYR A 237 -7.72 -6.55 -19.79
N THR A 238 -7.45 -5.25 -19.99
CA THR A 238 -6.17 -4.78 -20.51
C THR A 238 -5.31 -4.19 -19.41
N VAL A 239 -4.05 -4.63 -19.30
CA VAL A 239 -3.09 -4.09 -18.35
C VAL A 239 -2.22 -3.03 -19.01
N PHE A 240 -2.17 -1.87 -18.37
CA PHE A 240 -1.36 -0.73 -18.77
C PHE A 240 -0.21 -0.55 -17.77
N THR A 241 1.01 -0.84 -18.23
CA THR A 241 2.24 -0.63 -17.45
C THR A 241 2.81 0.79 -17.58
N LYS A 242 2.16 1.63 -18.39
CA LYS A 242 2.53 3.01 -18.68
C LYS A 242 1.32 3.90 -18.50
N PHE A 243 1.55 5.14 -18.06
CA PHE A 243 0.52 6.16 -18.00
C PHE A 243 1.02 7.42 -18.70
N GLN A 244 0.27 7.91 -19.70
CA GLN A 244 0.63 9.10 -20.48
C GLN A 244 2.06 9.07 -21.07
N GLY A 245 2.53 7.87 -21.47
CA GLY A 245 3.88 7.68 -22.02
C GLY A 245 4.97 7.48 -20.97
N ASP A 246 4.65 7.60 -19.68
CA ASP A 246 5.57 7.36 -18.59
C ASP A 246 5.50 5.91 -18.07
N ASP A 247 6.66 5.24 -18.16
CA ASP A 247 6.91 3.96 -17.51
C ASP A 247 7.07 4.14 -15.99
N GLY A 248 6.67 3.12 -15.24
CA GLY A 248 6.88 3.10 -13.79
C GLY A 248 5.91 4.02 -13.05
N CYS A 249 4.62 3.98 -13.38
CA CYS A 249 3.60 4.62 -12.56
C CYS A 249 2.98 3.61 -11.59
N GLY A 250 2.77 4.03 -10.34
CA GLY A 250 2.07 3.25 -9.33
C GLY A 250 0.75 3.90 -8.95
N PHE A 251 -0.28 3.06 -8.83
CA PHE A 251 -1.63 3.45 -8.46
C PHE A 251 -2.10 2.52 -7.35
N TYR A 252 -2.39 3.09 -6.18
CA TYR A 252 -2.77 2.35 -4.99
C TYR A 252 -4.10 2.85 -4.45
N TRP A 253 -5.04 1.94 -4.25
CA TRP A 253 -6.34 2.30 -3.67
C TRP A 253 -6.18 2.83 -2.24
N SER A 254 -6.97 3.87 -1.93
CA SER A 254 -7.29 4.26 -0.56
C SER A 254 -8.70 3.79 -0.19
N SER A 255 -9.03 3.79 1.10
CA SER A 255 -10.40 3.54 1.59
C SER A 255 -11.33 4.74 1.44
N THR A 256 -10.87 5.86 0.85
CA THR A 256 -11.64 7.11 0.77
C THR A 256 -12.28 7.32 -0.60
N SER A 257 -13.61 7.41 -0.61
CA SER A 257 -14.38 7.81 -1.79
C SER A 257 -14.16 9.29 -2.11
N LEU A 258 -14.34 9.65 -3.39
CA LEU A 258 -14.32 11.05 -3.84
C LEU A 258 -15.67 11.48 -4.41
N SER A 259 -16.25 10.65 -5.26
CA SER A 259 -17.52 10.93 -5.96
C SER A 259 -18.14 9.63 -6.48
N ALA A 260 -19.26 9.73 -7.20
CA ALA A 260 -19.89 8.58 -7.84
C ALA A 260 -18.91 7.79 -8.73
N PRO A 261 -18.21 8.38 -9.71
CA PRO A 261 -17.31 7.59 -10.56
C PRO A 261 -15.92 7.34 -9.97
N ASN A 262 -15.48 8.14 -8.99
CA ASN A 262 -14.08 8.22 -8.59
C ASN A 262 -13.85 7.94 -7.11
N CYS A 263 -12.70 7.33 -6.81
CA CYS A 263 -12.17 7.16 -5.46
C CYS A 263 -10.74 7.71 -5.37
N ASN A 264 -10.32 8.06 -4.15
CA ASN A 264 -8.98 8.57 -3.93
C ASN A 264 -7.95 7.44 -4.00
N ILE A 265 -6.78 7.79 -4.51
CA ILE A 265 -5.63 6.90 -4.66
C ILE A 265 -4.36 7.61 -4.21
N LEU A 266 -3.37 6.81 -3.82
CA LEU A 266 -1.99 7.21 -3.94
C LEU A 266 -1.54 6.99 -5.39
N PHE A 267 -1.07 8.06 -6.03
CA PHE A 267 -0.41 8.01 -7.32
C PHE A 267 1.08 8.37 -7.18
N PHE A 268 1.95 7.70 -7.92
CA PHE A 268 3.30 8.20 -8.17
C PHE A 268 3.75 7.90 -9.60
N GLY A 269 4.64 8.76 -10.10
CA GLY A 269 5.34 8.61 -11.37
C GLY A 269 6.75 9.18 -11.27
N LYS A 270 7.46 9.28 -12.39
CA LYS A 270 8.89 9.65 -12.42
C LYS A 270 9.22 11.02 -11.82
N SER A 271 8.24 11.93 -11.76
CA SER A 271 8.44 13.33 -11.37
C SER A 271 7.54 13.79 -10.23
N ALA A 272 6.66 12.93 -9.70
CA ALA A 272 5.70 13.31 -8.68
C ALA A 272 5.18 12.12 -7.88
N VAL A 273 4.82 12.40 -6.63
CA VAL A 273 3.94 11.57 -5.80
C VAL A 273 2.75 12.43 -5.37
N ASN A 274 1.54 11.89 -5.46
CA ASN A 274 0.31 12.57 -5.10
C ASN A 274 -0.56 11.64 -4.22
N PRO A 275 -0.63 11.88 -2.90
CA PRO A 275 -1.47 11.10 -1.98
C PRO A 275 -2.97 11.38 -2.11
N ASN A 276 -3.35 12.39 -2.91
CA ASN A 276 -4.71 12.88 -3.08
C ASN A 276 -5.07 12.94 -4.57
N ASN A 277 -4.64 11.93 -5.34
CA ASN A 277 -5.10 11.76 -6.71
C ASN A 277 -6.39 10.91 -6.71
N PHE A 278 -7.00 10.75 -7.88
CA PHE A 278 -8.20 9.96 -8.02
C PHE A 278 -8.12 9.02 -9.22
N SER A 279 -8.92 7.96 -9.16
CA SER A 279 -9.12 7.03 -10.27
C SER A 279 -10.57 6.59 -10.34
N LYS A 280 -11.00 6.14 -11.51
CA LYS A 280 -12.31 5.55 -11.70
C LYS A 280 -12.39 4.23 -10.94
N ARG A 281 -13.50 4.01 -10.22
CA ARG A 281 -13.71 2.82 -9.38
C ARG A 281 -13.49 1.48 -10.11
N HIS A 282 -13.79 1.44 -11.41
CA HIS A 282 -13.65 0.22 -12.20
C HIS A 282 -12.23 -0.12 -12.64
N PHE A 283 -11.26 0.79 -12.47
CA PHE A 283 -9.87 0.47 -12.80
C PHE A 283 -9.34 -0.56 -11.79
N GLY A 284 -8.64 -1.57 -12.29
CA GLY A 284 -7.88 -2.48 -11.46
C GLY A 284 -6.60 -1.81 -10.97
N LEU A 285 -6.51 -1.49 -9.68
CA LEU A 285 -5.31 -0.90 -9.07
C LEU A 285 -4.75 -1.79 -7.98
N ALA A 286 -3.48 -1.54 -7.62
CA ALA A 286 -2.82 -2.26 -6.56
C ALA A 286 -3.43 -1.92 -5.19
N VAL A 287 -3.40 -2.89 -4.29
CA VAL A 287 -3.82 -2.74 -2.90
C VAL A 287 -2.62 -3.06 -2.01
N ARG A 288 -2.19 -2.09 -1.21
CA ARG A 288 -1.19 -2.28 -0.17
C ARG A 288 -1.85 -2.05 1.18
N LEU A 289 -1.83 -3.06 2.03
CA LEU A 289 -2.54 -3.02 3.31
C LEU A 289 -1.61 -2.63 4.45
N VAL A 290 -2.23 -2.15 5.51
CA VAL A 290 -1.58 -1.82 6.78
C VAL A 290 -2.33 -2.46 7.95
N THR A 291 -1.62 -2.64 9.06
CA THR A 291 -2.19 -3.02 10.35
C THR A 291 -1.81 -1.98 11.40
N PRO A 292 -2.67 -1.68 12.39
CA PRO A 292 -2.29 -0.88 13.54
C PRO A 292 -1.08 -1.48 14.28
N THR A 293 -0.24 -0.62 14.86
CA THR A 293 0.85 -1.06 15.75
C THR A 293 0.54 -0.64 17.19
N HIS A 294 0.61 -1.58 18.12
CA HIS A 294 0.30 -1.36 19.54
C HIS A 294 1.48 -0.77 20.34
N LEU A 295 2.35 0.04 19.73
CA LEU A 295 3.57 0.54 20.40
C LEU A 295 3.31 1.60 21.50
N LEU A 296 2.06 1.82 21.94
CA LEU A 296 1.68 2.91 22.83
C LEU A 296 0.57 2.56 23.85
N ASP A 297 0.55 1.34 24.36
CA ASP A 297 -0.15 1.05 25.63
C ASP A 297 0.84 1.06 26.81
#